data_AF-A0A1I1AV27-F1
#
_entry.id   AF-A0A1I1AV27-F1
#
_cell.length_a   1.000
_cell.length_b   1.000
_cell.length_c   1.000
_cell.angle_alpha   90.00
_cell.angle_beta   90.00
_cell.angle_gamma   90.00
#
_symmetry.space_group_name_H-M   'P 1'
#
loop_
_entity.id
_entity.type
_entity.pdbx_description
1 polymer ?
#
loop_
_entity_poly.entity_id
_entity_poly.type
_entity_poly.pdbx_seq_one_letter_code
_entity_poly.pdbx_strand_id
1 'polypeptide(L)'
;METMIEDAYKIADKHDVILKGHIKISGDVNCLLFAYYCEDTLFYKHFFKVSKDTLRVNRKCKKNLKEIKSLIKKAGYNKVWTRGIFSVYGDLRPLAVEANFGKWGKNGIIENEKYGYNFLISAVFYK
;
A
#
# COMPACT_ATOMS: atom_id res chain seq x y z
N MET A 1 3.41 -19.74 5.87
CA MET A 1 3.39 -18.55 4.99
C MET A 1 2.03 -17.88 5.05
N GLU A 2 0.94 -18.64 4.87
CA GLU A 2 -0.45 -18.15 5.01
C GLU A 2 -0.71 -17.47 6.36
N THR A 3 -0.29 -18.07 7.47
CA THR A 3 -0.45 -17.49 8.83
C THR A 3 0.20 -16.10 8.99
N MET A 4 1.38 -15.88 8.39
CA MET A 4 2.06 -14.58 8.45
C MET A 4 1.33 -13.52 7.62
N ILE A 5 0.78 -13.90 6.46
CA ILE A 5 0.04 -12.99 5.60
C ILE A 5 -1.28 -12.60 6.28
N GLU A 6 -1.97 -13.55 6.89
CA GLU A 6 -3.17 -13.28 7.69
C GLU A 6 -2.89 -12.31 8.85
N ASP A 7 -1.80 -12.53 9.59
CA ASP A 7 -1.41 -11.62 10.67
C ASP A 7 -1.01 -10.24 10.16
N ALA A 8 -0.34 -10.17 8.99
CA ALA A 8 -0.07 -8.90 8.33
C ALA A 8 -1.37 -8.18 7.93
N TYR A 9 -2.39 -8.92 7.48
CA TYR A 9 -3.70 -8.36 7.16
C TYR A 9 -4.46 -7.88 8.40
N LYS A 10 -4.38 -8.60 9.52
CA LYS A 10 -4.93 -8.14 10.81
C LYS A 10 -4.25 -6.86 11.29
N ILE A 11 -2.93 -6.72 11.10
CA ILE A 11 -2.21 -5.48 11.38
C ILE A 11 -2.71 -4.36 10.46
N ALA A 12 -2.82 -4.65 9.16
CA ALA A 12 -3.31 -3.69 8.17
C ALA A 12 -4.71 -3.16 8.49
N ASP A 13 -5.61 -4.04 8.96
CA ASP A 13 -6.97 -3.66 9.38
C ASP A 13 -6.97 -2.67 10.55
N LYS A 14 -6.06 -2.82 11.53
CA LYS A 14 -5.89 -1.86 12.64
C LYS A 14 -5.43 -0.47 12.19
N HIS A 15 -4.86 -0.36 10.99
CA HIS A 15 -4.33 0.88 10.43
C HIS A 15 -5.19 1.44 9.28
N ASP A 16 -6.46 1.03 9.21
CA ASP A 16 -7.48 1.49 8.25
C ASP A 16 -7.08 1.27 6.78
N VAL A 17 -6.42 0.14 6.50
CA VAL A 17 -6.14 -0.29 5.12
C VAL A 17 -7.44 -0.78 4.47
N ILE A 18 -7.72 -0.30 3.26
CA ILE A 18 -8.96 -0.62 2.53
C ILE A 18 -8.80 -1.72 1.48
N LEU A 19 -7.58 -1.91 0.95
CA LEU A 19 -7.25 -3.01 0.03
C LEU A 19 -5.92 -3.64 0.45
N LYS A 20 -5.86 -4.96 0.38
CA LYS A 20 -4.73 -5.79 0.82
C LYS A 20 -4.44 -6.81 -0.28
N GLY A 21 -3.17 -6.97 -0.63
CA GLY A 21 -2.79 -7.89 -1.70
C GLY A 21 -1.44 -8.53 -1.40
N HIS A 22 -1.28 -9.78 -1.82
CA HIS A 22 -0.02 -10.50 -1.78
C HIS A 22 0.28 -11.02 -3.19
N ILE A 23 1.44 -10.66 -3.71
CA ILE A 23 1.92 -11.11 -5.02
C ILE A 23 3.37 -11.54 -4.91
N LYS A 24 3.81 -12.35 -5.86
CA LYS A 24 5.21 -12.73 -6.03
C LYS A 24 5.75 -12.04 -7.28
N ILE A 25 6.86 -11.31 -7.15
CA ILE A 25 7.52 -10.62 -8.27
C ILE A 25 8.83 -11.33 -8.64
N SER A 26 9.47 -10.87 -9.71
CA SER A 26 10.72 -11.44 -10.24
C SER A 26 11.79 -11.67 -9.16
N GLY A 27 12.51 -12.79 -9.26
CA GLY A 27 13.61 -13.12 -8.36
C GLY A 27 13.18 -13.63 -6.98
N ASP A 28 11.99 -14.24 -6.91
CA ASP A 28 11.39 -14.80 -5.69
C ASP A 28 11.14 -13.78 -4.57
N VAL A 29 10.93 -12.51 -4.94
CA VAL A 29 10.60 -11.48 -3.96
C VAL A 29 9.08 -11.50 -3.75
N ASN A 30 8.68 -11.65 -2.49
CA ASN A 30 7.29 -11.50 -2.10
C ASN A 30 6.97 -10.02 -1.90
N CYS A 31 5.77 -9.61 -2.27
CA CYS A 31 5.29 -8.24 -2.10
C CYS A 31 3.92 -8.25 -1.43
N LEU A 32 3.81 -7.59 -0.29
CA LEU A 32 2.54 -7.23 0.31
C LEU A 32 2.21 -5.79 -0.06
N LEU A 33 1.04 -5.58 -0.66
CA LEU A 33 0.52 -4.26 -1.02
C LEU A 33 -0.63 -3.86 -0.11
N PHE A 34 -0.71 -2.56 0.16
CA PHE A 34 -1.73 -1.96 1.00
C PHE A 34 -2.22 -0.67 0.36
N ALA A 35 -3.54 -0.49 0.28
CA ALA A 35 -4.16 0.77 -0.13
C ALA A 35 -4.84 1.45 1.06
N TYR A 36 -4.73 2.77 1.11
CA TYR A 36 -5.38 3.60 2.13
C TYR A 36 -6.30 4.59 1.44
N TYR A 37 -7.52 4.75 1.96
CA TYR A 37 -8.44 5.74 1.44
C TYR A 37 -7.84 7.15 1.57
N CYS A 38 -7.84 7.89 0.48
CA CYS A 38 -7.50 9.30 0.46
C CYS A 38 -8.30 9.95 -0.67
N GLU A 39 -9.16 10.90 -0.31
CA GLU A 39 -10.01 11.60 -1.26
C GLU A 39 -9.15 12.37 -2.28
N ASP A 40 -9.29 12.05 -3.56
CA ASP A 40 -8.69 12.81 -4.66
C ASP A 40 -9.60 14.00 -4.99
N THR A 41 -9.81 14.84 -3.97
CA THR A 41 -10.30 16.19 -4.24
C THR A 41 -9.25 16.90 -5.04
N LEU A 42 -9.68 17.55 -6.14
CA LEU A 42 -8.83 18.32 -7.04
C LEU A 42 -7.82 19.14 -6.23
N PHE A 43 -6.57 18.70 -6.25
CA PHE A 43 -5.46 19.24 -5.45
C PHE A 43 -5.38 20.77 -5.52
N TYR A 44 -5.76 21.33 -6.66
CA TYR A 44 -5.79 22.75 -6.97
C TYR A 44 -6.94 23.55 -6.32
N LYS A 45 -8.03 22.92 -5.88
CA LYS A 45 -9.13 23.62 -5.18
C LYS A 45 -8.94 23.64 -3.66
N HIS A 46 -8.28 22.61 -3.08
CA HIS A 46 -8.17 22.44 -1.63
C HIS A 46 -6.80 21.93 -1.15
N PHE A 47 -5.71 22.54 -1.65
CA PHE A 47 -4.32 22.14 -1.38
C PHE A 47 -4.02 21.80 0.11
N PHE A 48 -4.42 22.67 1.04
CA PHE A 48 -4.16 22.47 2.47
C PHE A 48 -4.93 21.29 3.07
N LYS A 49 -6.19 21.09 2.66
CA LYS A 49 -7.01 19.96 3.12
C LYS A 49 -6.40 18.65 2.61
N VAL A 50 -6.12 18.58 1.31
CA VAL A 50 -5.51 17.41 0.67
C VAL A 50 -4.18 17.07 1.33
N SER A 51 -3.29 18.05 1.47
CA SER A 51 -1.98 17.86 2.10
C SER A 51 -2.11 17.31 3.53
N LYS A 52 -3.04 17.85 4.32
CA LYS A 52 -3.29 17.39 5.70
C LYS A 52 -3.81 15.94 5.73
N ASP A 53 -4.73 15.60 4.84
CA ASP A 53 -5.29 14.25 4.74
C ASP A 53 -4.23 13.25 4.27
N THR A 54 -3.45 13.58 3.22
CA THR A 54 -2.34 12.74 2.75
C THR A 54 -1.29 12.54 3.83
N LEU A 55 -0.93 13.57 4.60
CA LEU A 55 0.00 13.44 5.72
C LEU A 55 -0.55 12.56 6.84
N ARG A 56 -1.85 12.66 7.15
CA ARG A 56 -2.52 11.78 8.11
C ARG A 56 -2.46 10.33 7.66
N VAL A 57 -2.78 10.06 6.39
CA VAL A 57 -2.72 8.72 5.80
C VAL A 57 -1.27 8.19 5.80
N ASN A 58 -0.29 9.03 5.45
CA ASN A 58 1.13 8.67 5.50
C ASN A 58 1.59 8.27 6.91
N ARG A 59 1.09 8.92 7.97
CA ARG A 59 1.39 8.51 9.35
C ARG A 59 0.85 7.10 9.67
N LYS A 60 -0.39 6.79 9.25
CA LYS A 60 -0.98 5.45 9.41
C LYS A 60 -0.17 4.41 8.63
N CYS A 61 0.12 4.70 7.36
CA CYS A 61 0.95 3.87 6.51
C CYS A 61 2.33 3.57 7.14
N LYS A 62 3.04 4.59 7.65
CA LYS A 62 4.34 4.38 8.30
C LYS A 62 4.26 3.44 9.52
N LYS A 63 3.21 3.55 10.34
CA LYS A 63 2.99 2.65 11.48
C LYS A 63 2.73 1.22 11.01
N ASN A 64 1.82 1.05 10.06
CA ASN A 64 1.54 -0.25 9.44
C ASN A 64 2.80 -0.92 8.89
N LEU A 65 3.55 -0.21 8.04
CA LEU A 65 4.78 -0.73 7.43
C LEU A 65 5.84 -1.12 8.46
N LYS A 66 5.96 -0.37 9.57
CA LYS A 66 6.90 -0.67 10.65
C LYS A 66 6.52 -1.98 11.37
N GLU A 67 5.25 -2.15 11.70
CA GLU A 67 4.76 -3.36 12.38
C GLU A 67 4.86 -4.59 11.48
N ILE A 68 4.43 -4.48 10.22
CA ILE A 68 4.51 -5.57 9.24
C ILE A 68 5.96 -5.95 8.96
N LYS A 69 6.87 -4.98 8.82
CA LYS A 69 8.31 -5.27 8.69
C LYS A 69 8.86 -6.04 9.89
N SER A 70 8.42 -5.71 11.11
CA SER A 70 8.80 -6.43 12.32
C SER A 70 8.27 -7.86 12.32
N LEU A 71 6.99 -8.06 11.95
CA LEU A 71 6.36 -9.38 11.82
C LEU A 71 7.13 -10.27 10.83
N ILE A 72 7.42 -9.76 9.64
CA ILE A 72 8.12 -10.50 8.58
C ILE A 72 9.53 -10.88 9.01
N LYS A 73 10.26 -9.97 9.67
CA LYS A 73 11.58 -10.29 10.22
C LYS A 73 11.53 -11.37 11.29
N LYS A 74 10.53 -11.33 12.18
CA LYS A 74 10.30 -12.38 13.20
C LYS A 74 9.96 -13.73 12.59
N ALA A 75 9.36 -13.74 11.39
CA ALA A 75 9.09 -14.96 10.63
C ALA A 75 10.33 -15.54 9.93
N GLY A 76 11.51 -14.92 10.06
CA GLY A 76 12.79 -15.46 9.56
C GLY A 76 13.29 -14.85 8.26
N TYR A 77 12.58 -13.88 7.67
CA TYR A 77 13.05 -13.21 6.45
C TYR A 77 14.09 -12.14 6.75
N ASN A 78 15.25 -12.27 6.12
CA ASN A 78 16.40 -11.40 6.38
C ASN A 78 16.39 -10.13 5.55
N LYS A 79 15.83 -10.17 4.33
CA LYS A 79 15.81 -9.03 3.42
C LYS A 79 14.41 -8.45 3.34
N VAL A 80 14.17 -7.31 4.00
CA VAL A 80 12.85 -6.66 4.07
C VAL A 80 12.95 -5.16 3.78
N TRP A 81 12.23 -4.72 2.76
CA TRP A 81 12.18 -3.33 2.30
C TRP A 81 10.75 -2.82 2.29
N THR A 82 10.56 -1.53 2.56
CA THR A 82 9.24 -0.91 2.66
C THR A 82 9.19 0.31 1.76
N ARG A 83 8.09 0.46 1.02
CA ARG A 83 7.81 1.64 0.19
C ARG A 83 6.53 2.28 0.70
N GLY A 84 6.68 3.47 1.28
CA GLY A 84 5.54 4.30 1.68
C GLY A 84 4.98 5.09 0.52
N ILE A 85 3.89 5.80 0.80
CA ILE A 85 3.13 6.60 -0.16
C ILE A 85 3.99 7.63 -0.91
N PHE A 86 4.96 8.24 -0.22
CA PHE A 86 5.87 9.25 -0.79
C PHE A 86 7.22 8.68 -1.24
N SER A 87 7.30 7.39 -1.55
CA SER A 87 8.57 6.84 -2.05
C SER A 87 8.86 7.40 -3.44
N VAL A 88 10.05 7.99 -3.60
CA VAL A 88 10.47 8.64 -4.85
C VAL A 88 10.91 7.64 -5.91
N TYR A 89 11.16 6.37 -5.53
CA TYR A 89 11.73 5.36 -6.41
C TYR A 89 10.82 4.13 -6.53
N GLY A 90 10.51 3.77 -7.78
CA GLY A 90 9.69 2.62 -8.16
C GLY A 90 8.20 2.95 -8.17
N ASP A 91 7.55 2.67 -9.29
CA ASP A 91 6.09 2.82 -9.40
C ASP A 91 5.39 1.60 -8.79
N LEU A 92 4.56 1.82 -7.77
CA LEU A 92 3.76 0.77 -7.14
C LEU A 92 2.47 0.47 -7.90
N ARG A 93 2.07 1.31 -8.86
CA ARG A 93 0.81 1.15 -9.60
C ARG A 93 0.77 -0.17 -10.40
N PRO A 94 1.78 -0.56 -11.19
CA PRO A 94 1.76 -1.86 -11.86
C PRO A 94 1.56 -3.04 -10.90
N LEU A 95 2.20 -2.97 -9.72
CA LEU A 95 2.06 -4.00 -8.68
C LEU A 95 0.66 -4.02 -8.05
N ALA A 96 0.02 -2.85 -7.91
CA ALA A 96 -1.34 -2.76 -7.42
C ALA A 96 -2.35 -3.35 -8.42
N VAL A 97 -2.13 -3.19 -9.74
CA VAL A 97 -2.93 -3.87 -10.76
C VAL A 97 -2.77 -5.38 -10.68
N GLU A 98 -1.54 -5.88 -10.57
CA GLU A 98 -1.26 -7.31 -10.39
C GLU A 98 -1.92 -7.87 -9.11
N ALA A 99 -1.99 -7.07 -8.05
CA ALA A 99 -2.66 -7.41 -6.80
C ALA A 99 -4.19 -7.20 -6.83
N ASN A 100 -4.80 -6.97 -8.00
CA ASN A 100 -6.24 -6.73 -8.19
C ASN A 100 -6.80 -5.54 -7.40
N PHE A 101 -6.00 -4.50 -7.13
CA PHE A 101 -6.51 -3.28 -6.49
C PHE A 101 -7.39 -2.47 -7.44
N GLY A 102 -7.26 -2.67 -8.75
CA GLY A 102 -8.03 -1.98 -9.76
C GLY A 102 -7.45 -2.18 -11.14
N LYS A 103 -7.97 -1.43 -12.11
CA LYS A 103 -7.52 -1.44 -13.51
C LYS A 103 -7.03 -0.06 -13.90
N TRP A 104 -6.21 0.02 -14.95
CA TRP A 104 -5.82 1.31 -15.51
C TRP A 104 -7.04 2.00 -16.12
N GLY A 105 -7.42 3.15 -15.54
CA GLY A 105 -8.43 4.03 -16.10
C GLY A 105 -7.90 4.78 -17.33
N LYS A 106 -8.81 5.35 -18.12
CA LYS A 106 -8.47 6.12 -19.33
C LYS A 106 -7.61 7.37 -19.04
N ASN A 107 -7.59 7.83 -17.80
CA ASN A 107 -6.78 8.95 -17.31
C ASN A 107 -5.37 8.54 -16.87
N GLY A 108 -5.00 7.26 -16.98
CA GLY A 108 -3.68 6.77 -16.54
C GLY A 108 -3.53 6.63 -15.03
N ILE A 109 -4.63 6.61 -14.28
CA ILE A 109 -4.68 6.35 -12.83
C ILE A 109 -5.37 5.00 -12.62
N ILE A 110 -5.01 4.28 -11.55
CA ILE A 110 -5.70 3.05 -11.19
C ILE A 110 -7.07 3.37 -10.64
N GLU A 111 -8.08 2.71 -11.17
CA GLU A 111 -9.47 2.81 -10.75
C GLU A 111 -9.93 1.49 -10.12
N ASN A 112 -10.44 1.60 -8.89
CA ASN A 112 -11.08 0.52 -8.17
C ASN A 112 -12.61 0.68 -8.26
N GLU A 113 -13.34 -0.43 -8.41
CA GLU A 113 -14.81 -0.42 -8.57
C GLU A 113 -15.55 0.24 -7.41
N LYS A 114 -15.04 0.10 -6.17
CA LYS A 114 -15.67 0.64 -4.96
C LYS A 114 -15.11 2.00 -4.56
N TYR A 115 -13.80 2.19 -4.70
CA TYR A 115 -13.09 3.35 -4.17
C TYR A 115 -12.75 4.40 -5.24
N GLY A 116 -13.03 4.13 -6.52
CA GLY A 116 -12.61 4.95 -7.64
C GLY A 116 -11.08 5.08 -7.66
N TYR A 117 -10.60 6.30 -7.78
CA TYR A 117 -9.18 6.67 -7.73
C TYR A 117 -8.74 7.18 -6.33
N ASN A 118 -9.61 7.07 -5.31
CA ASN A 118 -9.43 7.70 -3.99
C ASN A 118 -8.58 6.85 -3.02
N PHE A 119 -7.39 6.44 -3.45
CA PHE A 119 -6.50 5.68 -2.58
C PHE A 119 -5.02 5.86 -2.87
N LEU A 120 -4.22 5.66 -1.82
CA LEU A 120 -2.76 5.73 -1.85
C LEU A 120 -2.18 4.36 -1.56
N ILE A 121 -1.12 3.99 -2.28
CA ILE A 121 -0.54 2.64 -2.23
C ILE A 121 0.76 2.65 -1.42
N SER A 122 0.98 1.58 -0.65
CA SER A 122 2.26 1.28 -0.03
C SER A 122 2.56 -0.21 -0.15
N ALA A 123 3.83 -0.59 0.04
CA ALA A 123 4.25 -1.97 -0.14
C ALA A 123 5.36 -2.41 0.84
N VAL A 124 5.38 -3.71 1.14
CA VAL A 124 6.49 -4.39 1.83
C VAL A 124 7.01 -5.52 0.95
N PHE A 125 8.29 -5.46 0.63
CA PHE A 125 9.00 -6.44 -0.16
C PHE A 125 9.85 -7.31 0.76
N TYR A 126 9.84 -8.61 0.56
CA TYR A 126 10.65 -9.52 1.38
C TYR A 126 11.12 -10.77 0.63
N LYS A 127 12.31 -11.24 1.02
CA LYS A 127 12.96 -12.46 0.53
C LYS A 127 13.75 -13.13 1.65
#